data_AF-A0A9E3PHY7-F1
#
_entry.id   AF-A0A9E3PHY7-F1
#
_cell.length_a   1.000
_cell.length_b   1.000
_cell.length_c   1.000
_cell.angle_alpha   90.00
_cell.angle_beta   90.00
_cell.angle_gamma   90.00
#
_symmetry.space_group_name_H-M   'P 1'
#
loop_
_entity.id
_entity.type
_entity.pdbx_description
1 polymer ?
#
loop_
_entity_poly.entity_id
_entity_poly.type
_entity_poly.pdbx_seq_one_letter_code
_entity_poly.pdbx_strand_id
1 'polypeptide(L)'
;MTTTAQLAQWRNKAGASSSQMAAAMGVAIATYEDLEAGTLPIEPIHIVAAKWALLRICVEKHDGELAALDTELLQLVLAASRLIGRLGDTCG
;
A
#
# COMPACT_ATOMS: atom_id res chain seq x y z
N MET A 1 -13.77 6.62 -1.57
CA MET A 1 -13.94 5.45 -2.45
C MET A 1 -12.68 5.36 -3.30
N THR A 2 -11.87 4.31 -3.12
CA THR A 2 -10.66 4.13 -3.91
C THR A 2 -11.03 3.68 -5.31
N THR A 3 -10.58 4.42 -6.32
CA THR A 3 -10.89 4.15 -7.73
C THR A 3 -9.76 3.40 -8.40
N THR A 4 -10.04 2.86 -9.58
CA THR A 4 -9.08 2.31 -10.54
C THR A 4 -7.89 3.25 -10.76
N ALA A 5 -8.19 4.54 -10.93
CA ALA A 5 -7.18 5.58 -11.12
C ALA A 5 -6.25 5.73 -9.90
N GLN A 6 -6.75 5.48 -8.69
CA GLN A 6 -5.97 5.59 -7.46
C GLN A 6 -4.99 4.41 -7.31
N LEU A 7 -5.39 3.21 -7.72
CA LEU A 7 -4.51 2.04 -7.80
C LEU A 7 -3.34 2.27 -8.77
N ALA A 8 -3.64 2.75 -9.97
CA ALA A 8 -2.63 3.12 -10.97
C ALA A 8 -1.71 4.25 -10.46
N GLN A 9 -2.27 5.25 -9.78
CA GLN A 9 -1.50 6.35 -9.20
C GLN A 9 -0.50 5.84 -8.14
N TRP A 10 -0.94 4.97 -7.22
CA TRP A 10 -0.06 4.38 -6.21
C TRP A 10 1.08 3.60 -6.84
N ARG A 11 0.77 2.74 -7.82
CA ARG A 11 1.80 1.97 -8.54
C ARG A 11 2.81 2.88 -9.25
N ASN A 12 2.33 3.89 -9.98
CA ASN A 12 3.19 4.80 -10.74
C ASN A 12 4.09 5.63 -9.82
N LYS A 13 3.55 6.15 -8.71
CA LYS A 13 4.35 6.90 -7.73
C LYS A 13 5.34 6.01 -7.00
N ALA A 14 4.96 4.77 -6.73
CA ALA A 14 5.87 3.76 -6.19
C ALA A 14 6.96 3.36 -7.18
N GLY A 15 6.90 3.75 -8.45
CA GLY A 15 7.82 3.29 -9.49
C GLY A 15 7.85 1.77 -9.59
N ALA A 16 6.70 1.13 -9.36
CA ALA A 16 6.55 -0.32 -9.38
C ALA A 16 5.94 -0.78 -10.72
N SER A 17 6.37 -1.95 -11.20
CA SER A 17 5.69 -2.62 -12.30
C SER A 17 4.34 -3.20 -11.84
N SER A 18 3.44 -3.51 -12.78
CA SER A 18 2.18 -4.19 -12.48
C SER A 18 2.42 -5.56 -11.82
N SER A 19 3.47 -6.27 -12.25
CA SER A 19 3.86 -7.56 -11.64
C SER A 19 4.32 -7.42 -10.19
N GLN A 20 5.10 -6.37 -9.87
CA GLN A 20 5.55 -6.10 -8.51
C GLN A 20 4.38 -5.73 -7.61
N MET A 21 3.48 -4.87 -8.09
CA MET A 21 2.30 -4.46 -7.33
C MET A 21 1.36 -5.64 -7.10
N ALA A 22 1.09 -6.47 -8.12
CA ALA A 22 0.27 -7.67 -8.00
C ALA A 22 0.85 -8.66 -6.98
N ALA A 23 2.17 -8.90 -7.04
CA ALA A 23 2.87 -9.77 -6.08
C ALA A 23 2.78 -9.21 -4.64
N ALA A 24 2.99 -7.91 -4.47
CA ALA A 24 2.89 -7.26 -3.16
C ALA A 24 1.47 -7.28 -2.59
N MET A 25 0.44 -7.19 -3.46
CA MET A 25 -0.97 -7.33 -3.13
C MET A 25 -1.39 -8.78 -2.85
N GLY A 26 -0.63 -9.77 -3.32
CA GLY A 26 -0.95 -11.19 -3.20
C GLY A 26 -2.05 -11.66 -4.16
N VAL A 27 -2.17 -11.02 -5.33
CA VAL A 27 -3.15 -11.39 -6.37
C VAL A 27 -2.44 -11.83 -7.65
N ALA A 28 -3.13 -12.55 -8.52
CA ALA A 28 -2.61 -12.87 -9.85
C ALA A 28 -2.44 -11.58 -10.69
N ILE A 29 -1.42 -11.55 -11.56
CA ILE A 29 -1.16 -10.39 -12.42
C ILE A 29 -2.36 -10.02 -13.29
N ALA A 30 -3.06 -11.02 -13.87
CA ALA A 30 -4.26 -10.80 -14.66
C ALA A 30 -5.37 -10.13 -13.83
N THR A 31 -5.58 -10.57 -12.59
CA THR A 31 -6.55 -9.95 -11.68
C THR A 31 -6.19 -8.50 -11.37
N TYR A 32 -4.90 -8.22 -11.14
CA TYR A 32 -4.44 -6.87 -10.92
C TYR A 32 -4.65 -5.98 -12.16
N GLU A 33 -4.34 -6.48 -13.35
CA GLU A 33 -4.55 -5.77 -14.62
C GLU A 33 -6.03 -5.49 -14.88
N ASP A 34 -6.92 -6.47 -14.63
CA ASP A 34 -8.37 -6.28 -14.74
C ASP A 34 -8.91 -5.26 -13.73
N LEU A 35 -8.35 -5.25 -12.52
CA LEU A 35 -8.67 -4.26 -11.49
C LEU A 35 -8.15 -2.86 -11.84
N GLU A 36 -6.99 -2.75 -12.48
CA GLU A 36 -6.42 -1.45 -12.91
C GLU A 36 -7.09 -0.92 -14.19
N ALA A 37 -7.52 -1.81 -15.09
CA ALA A 37 -8.30 -1.49 -16.29
C ALA A 37 -9.77 -1.17 -15.98
N GLY A 38 -10.26 -1.55 -14.80
CA GLY A 38 -11.65 -1.34 -14.38
C GLY A 38 -12.62 -2.35 -14.97
N THR A 39 -12.10 -3.45 -15.52
CA THR A 39 -12.88 -4.60 -15.99
C THR A 39 -13.47 -5.38 -14.82
N LEU A 40 -12.74 -5.45 -13.70
CA LEU A 40 -13.24 -6.00 -12.43
C LEU A 40 -13.57 -4.88 -11.43
N PRO A 41 -14.67 -5.04 -10.65
CA PRO A 41 -15.00 -4.10 -9.60
C PRO A 41 -13.97 -4.14 -8.46
N ILE A 42 -13.64 -2.96 -7.93
CA ILE A 42 -12.77 -2.84 -6.76
C ILE A 42 -13.60 -3.04 -5.50
N GLU A 43 -13.39 -4.18 -4.84
CA GLU A 43 -13.93 -4.48 -3.53
C GLU A 43 -13.03 -3.94 -2.39
N PRO A 44 -13.57 -3.76 -1.17
CA PRO A 44 -12.78 -3.30 -0.02
C PRO A 44 -11.52 -4.12 0.25
N ILE A 45 -11.55 -5.43 -0.02
CA ILE A 45 -10.38 -6.30 0.16
C ILE A 45 -9.22 -5.91 -0.78
N HIS A 46 -9.51 -5.48 -2.01
CA HIS A 46 -8.49 -5.02 -2.96
C HIS A 46 -7.84 -3.72 -2.49
N ILE A 47 -8.62 -2.84 -1.85
CA ILE A 47 -8.11 -1.57 -1.29
C ILE A 47 -7.15 -1.87 -0.13
N VAL A 48 -7.54 -2.76 0.78
CA VAL A 48 -6.69 -3.19 1.90
C VAL A 48 -5.40 -3.84 1.37
N ALA A 49 -5.51 -4.74 0.39
CA ALA A 49 -4.36 -5.37 -0.25
C ALA A 49 -3.42 -4.34 -0.90
N ALA A 50 -3.97 -3.35 -1.62
CA ALA A 50 -3.19 -2.30 -2.26
C ALA A 50 -2.47 -1.39 -1.25
N LYS A 51 -3.12 -1.04 -0.13
CA LYS A 51 -2.49 -0.27 0.96
C LYS A 51 -1.34 -1.04 1.61
N TRP A 52 -1.53 -2.34 1.85
CA TRP A 52 -0.46 -3.21 2.37
C TRP A 52 0.69 -3.39 1.37
N ALA A 53 0.37 -3.54 0.09
CA ALA A 53 1.36 -3.62 -0.98
C ALA A 53 2.21 -2.34 -1.03
N LEU A 54 1.55 -1.17 -0.99
CA LEU A 54 2.23 0.11 -0.95
C LEU A 54 3.18 0.21 0.25
N LEU A 55 2.70 -0.14 1.45
CA LEU A 55 3.53 -0.14 2.66
C LEU A 55 4.78 -1.03 2.52
N ARG A 56 4.63 -2.25 1.98
CA ARG A 56 5.75 -3.17 1.73
C ARG A 56 6.78 -2.53 0.81
N ILE A 57 6.34 -1.93 -0.29
CA ILE A 57 7.22 -1.25 -1.24
C ILE A 57 7.92 -0.05 -0.59
N CYS A 58 7.21 0.75 0.22
CA CYS A 58 7.81 1.86 0.97
C CYS A 58 8.94 1.38 1.89
N VAL A 59 8.69 0.28 2.62
CA VAL A 59 9.67 -0.30 3.55
C VAL A 59 10.91 -0.82 2.80
N GLU A 60 10.71 -1.55 1.70
CA GLU A 60 11.81 -2.07 0.87
C GLU A 60 12.65 -0.94 0.25
N LYS A 61 12.02 0.17 -0.13
CA LYS A 61 12.70 1.33 -0.73
C LYS A 61 13.22 2.33 0.30
N HIS A 62 12.92 2.16 1.59
CA HIS A 62 13.14 3.15 2.64
C HIS A 62 12.58 4.55 2.29
N ASP A 63 11.44 4.58 1.61
CA ASP A 63 10.81 5.82 1.12
C ASP A 63 9.58 6.17 1.97
N GLY A 64 9.76 7.11 2.90
CA GLY A 64 8.70 7.61 3.76
C GLY A 64 7.72 8.56 3.07
N GLU A 65 8.11 9.20 1.96
CA GLU A 65 7.22 10.08 1.19
C GLU A 65 6.17 9.26 0.45
N LEU A 66 6.55 8.06 0.01
CA LEU A 66 5.62 7.13 -0.64
C LEU A 66 4.49 6.68 0.30
N ALA A 67 4.77 6.53 1.60
CA ALA A 67 3.75 6.22 2.61
C ALA A 67 2.75 7.38 2.81
N ALA A 68 3.12 8.62 2.47
CA ALA A 68 2.26 9.79 2.59
C ALA A 68 1.22 9.93 1.47
N LEU A 69 1.28 9.08 0.43
CA LEU A 69 0.29 9.04 -0.65
C LEU A 69 -1.12 8.66 -0.18
N ASP A 70 -1.20 7.93 0.93
CA ASP A 70 -2.46 7.62 1.59
C ASP A 70 -2.37 8.13 3.04
N THR A 71 -3.14 9.18 3.32
CA THR A 71 -3.13 9.84 4.64
C THR A 71 -3.52 8.87 5.76
N GLU A 72 -4.44 7.93 5.50
CA GLU A 72 -4.86 6.95 6.49
C GLU A 72 -3.73 5.98 6.81
N LEU A 73 -3.02 5.51 5.77
CA LEU A 73 -1.85 4.65 5.93
C LEU A 73 -0.72 5.36 6.69
N LEU A 74 -0.45 6.62 6.36
CA LEU A 74 0.56 7.43 7.07
C LEU A 74 0.23 7.58 8.55
N GLN A 75 -1.03 7.90 8.88
CA GLN A 75 -1.47 8.03 10.28
C GLN A 75 -1.31 6.71 11.04
N LEU A 76 -1.61 5.58 10.40
CA LEU A 76 -1.43 4.25 10.99
C LEU A 76 0.05 3.97 11.29
N VAL A 77 0.96 4.25 10.36
CA VAL A 77 2.40 4.05 10.55
C VAL A 77 2.94 4.93 11.68
N LEU A 78 2.50 6.19 11.76
CA LEU A 78 2.87 7.10 12.86
C LEU A 78 2.31 6.67 14.22
N ALA A 79 1.09 6.14 14.25
CA ALA A 79 0.52 5.60 15.48
C ALA A 79 1.29 4.35 15.94
N ALA A 80 1.66 3.47 15.01
CA ALA A 80 2.45 2.28 15.28
C ALA A 80 3.85 2.61 15.80
N SER A 81 4.54 3.60 15.22
CA SER A 81 5.88 4.00 15.68
C SER A 81 5.87 4.55 17.12
N ARG A 82 4.83 5.33 17.48
CA ARG A 82 4.63 5.79 18.87
C ARG A 82 4.40 4.64 19.84
N LEU A 83 3.65 3.61 19.43
CA LEU A 83 3.43 2.42 20.25
C LEU A 83 4.75 1.67 20.51
N ILE A 84 5.58 1.51 19.47
CA ILE A 84 6.89 0.86 19.58
C ILE A 84 7.81 1.65 20.53
N GLY A 85 7.84 2.98 20.42
CA GLY A 85 8.63 3.82 21.34
C GLY A 85 8.26 3.59 22.81
N ARG A 86 6.95 3.55 23.11
CA ARG A 86 6.45 3.28 24.47
C ARG A 86 6.82 1.89 25.00
N LEU A 87 6.87 0.87 24.13
CA LEU A 87 7.30 -0.48 24.52
C LEU A 87 8.81 -0.51 24.83
N GLY A 88 9.61 0.27 24.11
CA GLY A 88 11.04 0.43 24.39
C GLY A 88 11.30 1.07 25.75
N ASP A 89 10.52 2.08 26.11
CA ASP A 89 10.64 2.80 27.39
C ASP A 89 10.26 1.93 28.61
N THR A 90 9.41 0.91 28.43
CA THR A 90 9.00 -0.01 29.52
C THR A 90 9.99 -1.15 29.79
N CYS A 91 11.01 -1.31 28.95
CA CYS A 91 12.03 -2.36 29.07
C CYS A 91 13.38 -1.83 29.57
N GLY A 92 13.45 -0.57 30.00
CA GLY A 92 14.64 0.08 30.56
C GLY A 92 14.62 0.17 32.09
#